data_AF-A0A2G5EP29-F1
#
_entry.id   AF-A0A2G5EP29-F1
#
_cell.length_a   1.000
_cell.length_b   1.000
_cell.length_c   1.000
_cell.angle_alpha   90.00
_cell.angle_beta   90.00
_cell.angle_gamma   90.00
#
_symmetry.space_group_name_H-M   'P 1'
#
loop_
_entity.id
_entity.type
_entity.pdbx_description
1 polymer ?
#
loop_
_entity_poly.entity_id
_entity_poly.type
_entity_poly.pdbx_seq_one_letter_code
_entity_poly.pdbx_strand_id
1 'polypeptide(L)'
;MLNGGGKIISSTQELAVEGQKHLEDTIEAAYQILNSMNDELCNPSLWSSSTTNAAAVATTTTTTTATLISNAIDAASDSSSDMGGAGTGGGGALDEARLRYKSAIASLRTVLTAIPVCQEEEKTHNAGSRNGGSDSQADISEVEMLEERVANLRMELAKKNQYLKGLIDQLRELIADISTWQSPCTA
;
A
#
# COMPACT_ATOMS: atom_id res chain seq x y z
N MET A 1 40.37 3.15 -13.96
CA MET A 1 39.25 2.18 -14.00
C MET A 1 38.74 2.02 -12.58
N LEU A 2 37.77 2.84 -12.18
CA LEU A 2 37.15 2.82 -10.85
C LEU A 2 35.65 2.90 -11.08
N ASN A 3 34.96 1.77 -11.05
CA ASN A 3 33.50 1.73 -11.05
C ASN A 3 33.06 0.42 -10.38
N GLY A 4 32.77 0.48 -9.08
CA GLY A 4 32.40 -0.70 -8.30
C GLY A 4 31.63 -0.39 -7.01
N GLY A 5 31.73 0.84 -6.48
CA GLY A 5 31.01 1.26 -5.27
C GLY A 5 29.52 1.60 -5.48
N GLY A 6 29.11 1.98 -6.70
CA GLY A 6 27.73 2.39 -6.97
C GLY A 6 26.71 1.25 -7.11
N LYS A 7 27.13 -0.02 -7.09
CA LYS A 7 26.23 -1.15 -7.38
C LYS A 7 25.50 -1.70 -6.15
N ILE A 8 26.08 -1.53 -4.95
CA ILE A 8 25.59 -2.20 -3.72
C ILE A 8 24.54 -1.34 -2.99
N ILE A 9 24.75 -0.01 -2.94
CA ILE A 9 23.77 0.93 -2.37
C ILE A 9 22.51 0.95 -3.23
N SER A 10 22.67 0.95 -4.56
CA SER A 10 21.57 0.74 -5.49
C SER A 10 20.85 -0.57 -5.24
N SER A 11 21.55 -1.67 -4.92
CA SER A 11 20.91 -2.96 -4.62
C SER A 11 20.06 -2.93 -3.34
N THR A 12 20.52 -2.25 -2.28
CA THR A 12 19.75 -2.17 -1.02
C THR A 12 18.58 -1.18 -1.14
N GLN A 13 18.80 -0.05 -1.80
CA GLN A 13 17.75 0.92 -2.10
C GLN A 13 16.69 0.35 -3.05
N GLU A 14 17.10 -0.39 -4.08
CA GLU A 14 16.19 -1.10 -5.00
C GLU A 14 15.35 -2.12 -4.25
N LEU A 15 15.96 -2.89 -3.34
CA LEU A 15 15.25 -3.85 -2.50
C LEU A 15 14.26 -3.18 -1.53
N ALA A 16 14.56 -1.97 -1.05
CA ALA A 16 13.65 -1.18 -0.21
C ALA A 16 12.45 -0.64 -1.01
N VAL A 17 12.68 -0.11 -2.21
CA VAL A 17 11.62 0.36 -3.11
C VAL A 17 10.74 -0.80 -3.58
N GLU A 18 11.36 -1.93 -3.91
CA GLU A 18 10.66 -3.16 -4.28
C GLU A 18 9.86 -3.72 -3.09
N GLY A 19 10.41 -3.70 -1.88
CA GLY A 19 9.72 -4.09 -0.65
C GLY A 19 8.49 -3.23 -0.38
N GLN A 20 8.59 -1.91 -0.57
CA GLN A 20 7.46 -1.00 -0.45
C GLN A 20 6.36 -1.34 -1.47
N LYS A 21 6.73 -1.58 -2.72
CA LYS A 21 5.77 -1.98 -3.76
C LYS A 21 5.04 -3.27 -3.40
N HIS A 22 5.76 -4.33 -3.01
CA HIS A 22 5.12 -5.60 -2.65
C HIS A 22 4.23 -5.49 -1.41
N LEU A 23 4.52 -4.55 -0.49
CA LEU A 23 3.66 -4.23 0.63
C LEU A 23 2.34 -3.59 0.16
N GLU A 24 2.41 -2.62 -0.73
CA GLU A 24 1.23 -1.98 -1.34
C GLU A 24 0.38 -3.00 -2.11
N ASP A 25 1.00 -3.86 -2.92
CA ASP A 25 0.32 -4.95 -3.65
C ASP A 25 -0.35 -5.95 -2.69
N THR A 26 0.28 -6.25 -1.56
CA THR A 26 -0.29 -7.13 -0.51
C THR A 26 -1.52 -6.49 0.12
N ILE A 27 -1.47 -5.19 0.41
CA ILE A 27 -2.58 -4.43 0.99
C ILE A 27 -3.75 -4.40 0.01
N GLU A 28 -3.50 -4.08 -1.26
CA GLU A 28 -4.54 -4.03 -2.29
C GLU A 28 -5.21 -5.39 -2.48
N ALA A 29 -4.44 -6.47 -2.58
CA ALA A 29 -4.99 -7.81 -2.71
C ALA A 29 -5.83 -8.21 -1.47
N ALA A 30 -5.41 -7.81 -0.26
CA ALA A 30 -6.18 -8.03 0.96
C ALA A 30 -7.53 -7.28 0.93
N TYR A 31 -7.53 -6.02 0.45
CA TYR A 31 -8.77 -5.27 0.25
C TYR A 31 -9.69 -5.95 -0.77
N GLN A 32 -9.15 -6.46 -1.87
CA GLN A 32 -9.94 -7.18 -2.87
C GLN A 32 -10.55 -8.47 -2.31
N ILE A 33 -9.84 -9.19 -1.43
CA ILE A 33 -10.39 -10.37 -0.73
C ILE A 33 -11.58 -9.94 0.14
N LEU A 34 -11.41 -8.91 0.97
CA LEU A 34 -12.46 -8.45 1.87
C LEU A 34 -13.70 -7.98 1.10
N ASN A 35 -13.50 -7.20 0.03
CA ASN A 35 -14.59 -6.74 -0.81
C ASN A 35 -15.29 -7.91 -1.54
N SER A 36 -14.53 -8.85 -2.10
CA SER A 36 -15.10 -10.01 -2.78
C SER A 36 -15.90 -10.90 -1.81
N MET A 37 -15.38 -11.11 -0.59
CA MET A 37 -16.11 -11.80 0.47
C MET A 37 -17.37 -11.04 0.88
N ASN A 38 -17.28 -9.72 1.00
CA ASN A 38 -18.43 -8.88 1.32
C ASN A 38 -19.50 -8.97 0.23
N ASP A 39 -19.13 -8.93 -1.05
CA ASP A 39 -20.04 -9.04 -2.19
C ASP A 39 -20.71 -10.41 -2.24
N GLU A 40 -19.95 -11.50 -2.03
CA GLU A 40 -20.49 -12.85 -1.92
C GLU A 40 -21.48 -12.96 -0.75
N LEU A 41 -21.16 -12.42 0.43
CA LEU A 41 -22.02 -12.52 1.62
C LEU A 41 -23.24 -11.59 1.57
N CYS A 42 -23.15 -10.45 0.91
CA CYS A 42 -24.24 -9.46 0.84
C CYS A 42 -25.17 -9.68 -0.35
N ASN A 43 -24.81 -10.56 -1.29
CA ASN A 43 -25.60 -10.80 -2.49
C ASN A 43 -26.10 -12.25 -2.58
N PRO A 44 -27.33 -12.54 -2.11
CA PRO A 44 -27.93 -13.87 -2.16
C PRO A 44 -28.03 -14.48 -3.57
N SER A 45 -27.98 -13.67 -4.63
CA SER A 45 -27.99 -14.16 -6.01
C SER A 45 -26.70 -14.91 -6.39
N LEU A 46 -25.58 -14.63 -5.70
CA LEU A 46 -24.29 -15.26 -5.93
C LEU A 46 -24.18 -16.64 -5.25
N TRP A 47 -25.00 -16.92 -4.24
CA TRP A 47 -25.00 -18.20 -3.53
C TRP A 47 -25.50 -19.36 -4.40
N SER A 48 -26.30 -19.06 -5.43
CA SER A 48 -26.89 -20.05 -6.32
C SER A 48 -25.92 -20.63 -7.35
N SER A 49 -24.69 -20.09 -7.45
CA SER A 49 -23.70 -20.48 -8.48
C SER A 49 -22.56 -21.37 -7.98
N SER A 50 -22.52 -21.77 -6.71
CA SER A 50 -21.44 -22.63 -6.17
C SER A 50 -21.68 -24.14 -6.30
N THR A 51 -22.61 -24.61 -7.14
CA THR A 51 -22.77 -26.05 -7.40
C THR A 51 -23.08 -26.33 -8.87
N THR A 52 -22.08 -26.23 -9.74
CA THR A 52 -22.08 -27.00 -11.00
C THR A 52 -20.66 -27.38 -11.39
N ASN A 53 -20.09 -28.40 -10.74
CA ASN A 53 -18.99 -29.19 -11.29
C ASN A 53 -19.37 -30.67 -11.22
N ALA A 54 -20.16 -31.13 -12.19
CA ALA A 54 -20.09 -32.44 -12.84
C ALA A 54 -21.25 -32.59 -13.83
N ALA A 55 -20.97 -33.19 -14.98
CA ALA A 55 -21.88 -33.56 -16.08
C ALA A 55 -22.27 -32.44 -17.07
N ALA A 56 -21.41 -32.23 -18.07
CA ALA A 56 -21.85 -31.82 -19.40
C ALA A 56 -21.10 -32.62 -20.47
N VAL A 57 -21.45 -33.90 -20.61
CA VAL A 57 -21.35 -34.62 -21.89
C VAL A 57 -22.79 -34.89 -22.32
N ALA A 58 -23.17 -34.22 -23.41
CA ALA A 58 -24.29 -34.44 -24.33
C ALA A 58 -25.48 -35.30 -23.85
N THR A 59 -26.71 -34.76 -23.95
CA THR A 59 -27.59 -34.96 -25.13
C THR A 59 -28.96 -34.30 -24.86
N THR A 60 -29.41 -33.59 -25.89
CA THR A 60 -30.73 -33.08 -26.28
C THR A 60 -32.00 -33.49 -25.49
N THR A 61 -32.98 -32.56 -25.57
CA THR A 61 -34.47 -32.70 -25.63
C THR A 61 -35.35 -32.39 -24.40
N THR A 62 -36.04 -31.23 -24.48
CA THR A 62 -37.47 -30.93 -24.20
C THR A 62 -38.15 -31.09 -22.82
N THR A 63 -38.60 -29.93 -22.30
CA THR A 63 -39.94 -29.59 -21.73
C THR A 63 -40.40 -30.06 -20.33
N THR A 64 -40.79 -29.06 -19.52
CA THR A 64 -41.84 -29.01 -18.46
C THR A 64 -41.69 -29.71 -17.09
N THR A 65 -41.73 -28.86 -16.05
CA THR A 65 -42.37 -28.99 -14.71
C THR A 65 -42.01 -30.10 -13.71
N ALA A 66 -41.75 -29.61 -12.48
CA ALA A 66 -41.99 -30.21 -11.15
C ALA A 66 -41.03 -31.29 -10.59
N THR A 67 -40.37 -30.87 -9.50
CA THR A 67 -40.00 -31.56 -8.25
C THR A 67 -40.08 -33.10 -8.23
N LEU A 68 -38.99 -33.80 -7.88
CA LEU A 68 -38.99 -34.97 -6.98
C LEU A 68 -37.54 -35.39 -6.57
N ILE A 69 -37.42 -35.80 -5.30
CA ILE A 69 -36.27 -36.27 -4.52
C ILE A 69 -35.68 -37.59 -5.08
N SER A 70 -34.35 -37.85 -4.97
CA SER A 70 -33.77 -39.18 -4.66
C SER A 70 -32.24 -39.18 -4.44
N ASN A 71 -31.83 -39.84 -3.35
CA ASN A 71 -30.47 -40.29 -2.99
C ASN A 71 -29.97 -41.44 -3.91
N ALA A 72 -28.67 -41.46 -4.26
CA ALA A 72 -27.91 -42.69 -4.59
C ALA A 72 -26.38 -42.40 -4.52
N ILE A 73 -25.68 -42.76 -3.43
CA ILE A 73 -24.77 -43.92 -3.23
C ILE A 73 -23.75 -44.27 -4.34
N ASP A 74 -22.47 -44.20 -3.92
CA ASP A 74 -21.27 -45.02 -4.22
C ASP A 74 -20.58 -45.01 -5.60
N ALA A 75 -19.29 -44.61 -5.64
CA ALA A 75 -18.14 -45.52 -5.76
C ALA A 75 -16.82 -44.78 -6.09
N ALA A 76 -15.74 -45.23 -5.46
CA ALA A 76 -14.39 -44.67 -5.45
C ALA A 76 -13.61 -44.80 -6.77
N SER A 77 -12.64 -43.91 -7.00
CA SER A 77 -11.30 -44.32 -7.47
C SER A 77 -10.21 -43.30 -7.12
N ASP A 78 -9.19 -43.84 -6.47
CA ASP A 78 -7.79 -43.44 -6.37
C ASP A 78 -7.20 -42.97 -7.72
N SER A 79 -6.37 -41.90 -7.71
CA SER A 79 -4.99 -41.92 -8.26
C SER A 79 -4.34 -40.53 -8.36
N SER A 80 -3.21 -40.42 -7.66
CA SER A 80 -1.96 -39.75 -8.05
C SER A 80 -1.88 -38.22 -8.13
N SER A 81 -0.90 -37.72 -7.38
CA SER A 81 -0.07 -36.55 -7.64
C SER A 81 0.31 -36.40 -9.12
N ASP A 82 0.30 -35.16 -9.63
CA ASP A 82 1.50 -34.43 -10.08
C ASP A 82 1.14 -33.28 -11.04
N MET A 83 1.81 -32.15 -10.80
CA MET A 83 2.14 -31.00 -11.67
C MET A 83 1.28 -30.64 -12.89
N GLY A 84 0.92 -29.35 -12.93
CA GLY A 84 0.89 -28.59 -14.18
C GLY A 84 -0.42 -28.65 -14.96
N GLY A 85 -1.45 -27.96 -14.47
CA GLY A 85 -2.64 -27.65 -15.25
C GLY A 85 -2.94 -26.17 -15.14
N ALA A 86 -2.70 -25.42 -16.22
CA ALA A 86 -3.35 -24.14 -16.46
C ALA A 86 -4.87 -24.39 -16.55
N GLY A 87 -5.51 -24.42 -15.38
CA GLY A 87 -6.95 -24.56 -15.22
C GLY A 87 -7.62 -23.22 -15.46
N THR A 88 -7.72 -22.82 -16.73
CA THR A 88 -8.71 -21.84 -17.17
C THR A 88 -10.10 -22.43 -16.89
N GLY A 89 -10.70 -22.08 -15.75
CA GLY A 89 -12.08 -22.45 -15.46
C GLY A 89 -12.41 -22.46 -13.97
N GLY A 90 -12.94 -21.35 -13.47
CA GLY A 90 -13.68 -21.31 -12.20
C GLY A 90 -13.02 -20.57 -11.02
N GLY A 91 -12.08 -19.66 -11.25
CA GLY A 91 -11.57 -18.78 -10.19
C GLY A 91 -12.45 -17.53 -10.08
N GLY A 92 -13.31 -17.46 -9.06
CA GLY A 92 -14.07 -16.25 -8.77
C GLY A 92 -13.15 -15.08 -8.39
N ALA A 93 -13.69 -13.86 -8.34
CA ALA A 93 -12.94 -12.66 -7.92
C ALA A 93 -12.21 -12.88 -6.57
N LEU A 94 -12.82 -13.65 -5.66
CA LEU A 94 -12.22 -14.05 -4.40
C LEU A 94 -10.98 -14.95 -4.55
N ASP A 95 -11.03 -15.97 -5.41
CA ASP A 95 -9.90 -16.89 -5.60
C ASP A 95 -8.73 -16.19 -6.30
N GLU A 96 -9.03 -15.29 -7.23
CA GLU A 96 -8.03 -14.46 -7.89
C GLU A 96 -7.38 -13.48 -6.89
N ALA A 97 -8.17 -12.81 -6.04
CA ALA A 97 -7.65 -11.93 -5.00
C ALA A 97 -6.77 -12.68 -3.98
N ARG A 98 -7.16 -13.91 -3.61
CA ARG A 98 -6.36 -14.82 -2.78
C ARG A 98 -5.04 -15.21 -3.44
N LEU A 99 -5.05 -15.50 -4.73
CA LEU A 99 -3.84 -15.84 -5.48
C LEU A 99 -2.87 -14.65 -5.50
N ARG A 100 -3.36 -13.43 -5.80
CA ARG A 100 -2.55 -12.21 -5.78
C ARG A 100 -1.96 -11.92 -4.40
N TYR A 101 -2.76 -12.06 -3.35
CA TYR A 101 -2.29 -11.87 -1.98
C TYR A 101 -1.16 -12.85 -1.61
N LYS A 102 -1.32 -14.13 -1.95
CA LYS A 102 -0.28 -15.15 -1.72
C LYS A 102 1.00 -14.85 -2.50
N SER A 103 0.86 -14.42 -3.75
CA SER A 103 1.98 -14.04 -4.62
C SER A 103 2.74 -12.82 -4.07
N ALA A 104 2.02 -11.74 -3.73
CA ALA A 104 2.60 -10.51 -3.18
C ALA A 104 3.34 -10.77 -1.86
N ILE A 105 2.77 -11.60 -0.98
CA ILE A 105 3.45 -12.02 0.26
C ILE A 105 4.71 -12.83 -0.01
N ALA A 106 4.70 -13.73 -0.99
CA ALA A 106 5.89 -14.50 -1.34
C ALA A 106 7.02 -13.58 -1.83
N SER A 107 6.71 -12.60 -2.67
CA SER A 107 7.66 -11.58 -3.12
C SER A 107 8.16 -10.71 -1.95
N LEU A 108 7.27 -10.24 -1.08
CA LEU A 108 7.66 -9.44 0.10
C LEU A 108 8.58 -10.23 1.04
N ARG A 109 8.29 -11.52 1.26
CA ARG A 109 9.16 -12.40 2.06
C ARG A 109 10.53 -12.57 1.41
N THR A 110 10.57 -12.70 0.09
CA THR A 110 11.82 -12.84 -0.67
C THR A 110 12.69 -11.59 -0.48
N VAL A 111 12.09 -10.41 -0.60
CA VAL A 111 12.73 -9.12 -0.32
C VAL A 111 13.25 -9.06 1.13
N LEU A 112 12.42 -9.37 2.11
CA LEU A 112 12.82 -9.35 3.52
C LEU A 112 13.96 -10.33 3.83
N THR A 113 14.01 -11.49 3.18
CA THR A 113 15.12 -12.44 3.34
C THR A 113 16.40 -12.00 2.65
N ALA A 114 16.29 -11.18 1.60
CA ALA A 114 17.45 -10.64 0.89
C ALA A 114 18.10 -9.46 1.62
N ILE A 115 17.35 -8.70 2.44
CA ILE A 115 17.89 -7.53 3.18
C ILE A 115 19.11 -7.89 4.06
N PRO A 116 19.06 -8.93 4.92
CA PRO A 116 20.22 -9.32 5.72
C PRO A 116 21.39 -9.86 4.86
N VAL A 117 21.09 -10.51 3.74
CA VAL A 117 22.12 -11.05 2.83
C VAL A 117 22.92 -9.92 2.19
N CYS A 118 22.25 -8.84 1.76
CA CYS A 118 22.92 -7.64 1.26
C CYS A 118 23.80 -6.97 2.34
N GLN A 119 23.39 -7.00 3.62
CA GLN A 119 24.17 -6.45 4.74
C GLN A 119 25.41 -7.29 5.08
N GLU A 120 25.34 -8.62 4.96
CA GLU A 120 26.49 -9.50 5.17
C GLU A 120 27.46 -9.47 3.96
N GLU A 121 26.96 -9.29 2.74
CA GLU A 121 27.78 -9.03 1.55
C GLU A 121 28.52 -7.68 1.65
N GLU A 122 27.87 -6.64 2.22
CA GLU A 122 28.53 -5.38 2.58
C GLU A 122 29.66 -5.61 3.59
N LYS A 123 29.41 -6.37 4.66
CA LYS A 123 30.38 -6.63 5.73
C LYS A 123 31.59 -7.46 5.28
N THR A 124 31.38 -8.39 4.35
CA THR A 124 32.44 -9.26 3.81
C THR A 124 33.25 -8.60 2.69
N HIS A 125 32.65 -7.70 1.89
CA HIS A 125 33.40 -6.84 0.94
C HIS A 125 34.10 -5.64 1.60
N ASN A 126 33.66 -5.21 2.79
CA ASN A 126 34.25 -4.10 3.54
C ASN A 126 35.40 -4.52 4.47
N ALA A 127 35.67 -5.82 4.66
CA ALA A 127 36.87 -6.28 5.36
C ALA A 127 38.20 -5.81 4.70
N GLY A 128 38.16 -5.32 3.46
CA GLY A 128 39.29 -4.72 2.74
C GLY A 128 39.19 -3.21 2.44
N SER A 129 38.09 -2.52 2.74
CA SER A 129 37.90 -1.12 2.30
C SER A 129 37.26 -0.25 3.37
N ARG A 130 38.04 0.01 4.41
CA ARG A 130 37.79 1.05 5.42
C ARG A 130 37.69 2.42 4.74
N ASN A 131 36.51 2.79 4.24
CA ASN A 131 36.14 4.17 3.91
C ASN A 131 34.61 4.33 3.77
N GLY A 132 33.85 3.80 4.74
CA GLY A 132 32.41 4.08 4.89
C GLY A 132 32.18 5.44 5.53
N GLY A 133 32.09 6.49 4.72
CA GLY A 133 31.90 7.85 5.26
C GLY A 133 31.22 8.87 4.35
N SER A 134 30.62 8.47 3.21
CA SER A 134 30.08 9.46 2.26
C SER A 134 28.56 9.50 2.13
N ASP A 135 27.85 8.38 2.22
CA ASP A 135 26.38 8.38 1.97
C ASP A 135 25.56 8.79 3.20
N SER A 136 25.93 8.37 4.40
CA SER A 136 25.29 8.89 5.62
C SER A 136 25.50 10.39 5.79
N GLN A 137 26.60 10.94 5.27
CA GLN A 137 26.90 12.37 5.35
C GLN A 137 26.02 13.19 4.40
N ALA A 138 25.60 12.63 3.25
CA ALA A 138 24.68 13.29 2.33
C ALA A 138 23.27 13.40 2.94
N ASP A 139 22.74 12.30 3.47
CA ASP A 139 21.43 12.28 4.14
C ASP A 139 21.42 13.16 5.40
N ILE A 140 22.50 13.14 6.19
CA ILE A 140 22.65 14.04 7.36
C ILE A 140 22.68 15.50 6.93
N SER A 141 23.38 15.83 5.83
CA SER A 141 23.44 17.20 5.31
C SER A 141 22.11 17.70 4.74
N GLU A 142 21.33 16.82 4.12
CA GLU A 142 19.98 17.16 3.64
C GLU A 142 19.03 17.42 4.80
N VAL A 143 19.09 16.57 5.83
CA VAL A 143 18.31 16.76 7.07
C VAL A 143 18.67 18.09 7.73
N GLU A 144 19.95 18.44 7.84
CA GLU A 144 20.41 19.73 8.40
C GLU A 144 19.87 20.93 7.60
N MET A 145 19.91 20.89 6.27
CA MET A 145 19.33 21.96 5.43
C MET A 145 17.81 22.07 5.59
N LEU A 146 17.10 20.94 5.72
CA LEU A 146 15.66 20.94 5.93
C LEU A 146 15.31 21.52 7.30
N GLU A 147 16.08 21.21 8.33
CA GLU A 147 15.93 21.80 9.66
C GLU A 147 16.18 23.31 9.65
N GLU A 148 17.23 23.78 8.95
CA GLU A 148 17.49 25.22 8.76
C GLU A 148 16.33 25.91 8.02
N ARG A 149 15.80 25.28 6.96
CA ARG A 149 14.65 25.81 6.23
C ARG A 149 13.41 25.91 7.12
N VAL A 150 13.15 24.90 7.94
CA VAL A 150 12.05 24.92 8.92
C VAL A 150 12.26 26.02 9.96
N ALA A 151 13.48 26.21 10.45
CA ALA A 151 13.80 27.30 11.39
C ALA A 151 13.55 28.68 10.76
N ASN A 152 14.00 28.89 9.51
CA ASN A 152 13.76 30.12 8.77
C ASN A 152 12.27 30.38 8.54
N LEU A 153 11.50 29.37 8.14
CA LEU A 153 10.05 29.49 7.97
C LEU A 153 9.33 29.83 9.28
N ARG A 154 9.75 29.22 10.41
CA ARG A 154 9.19 29.53 11.73
C ARG A 154 9.49 30.97 12.14
N MET A 155 10.71 31.46 11.87
CA MET A 155 11.10 32.84 12.13
C MET A 155 10.30 33.82 11.28
N GLU A 156 10.12 33.55 9.98
CA GLU A 156 9.34 34.41 9.10
C GLU A 156 7.87 34.44 9.52
N LEU A 157 7.29 33.28 9.87
CA LEU A 157 5.92 33.19 10.40
C LEU A 157 5.75 34.06 11.65
N ALA A 158 6.69 33.98 12.60
CA ALA A 158 6.66 34.80 13.80
C ALA A 158 6.74 36.30 13.48
N LYS A 159 7.63 36.70 12.56
CA LYS A 159 7.78 38.09 12.10
C LYS A 159 6.50 38.62 11.44
N LYS A 160 5.90 37.83 10.54
CA LYS A 160 4.65 38.20 9.87
C LYS A 160 3.49 38.33 10.86
N ASN A 161 3.42 37.45 11.85
CA ASN A 161 2.42 37.51 12.91
C ASN A 161 2.59 38.78 13.77
N GLN A 162 3.83 39.14 14.12
CA GLN A 162 4.11 40.39 14.84
C GLN A 162 3.67 41.62 14.03
N TYR A 163 3.92 41.64 12.73
CA TYR A 163 3.47 42.72 11.85
C TYR A 163 1.94 42.83 11.80
N LEU A 164 1.24 41.71 11.63
CA LEU A 164 -0.23 41.67 11.66
C LEU A 164 -0.78 42.17 12.98
N LYS A 165 -0.18 41.77 14.10
CA LYS A 165 -0.56 42.25 15.43
C LYS A 165 -0.43 43.77 15.54
N GLY A 166 0.68 44.33 15.08
CA GLY A 166 0.87 45.78 15.05
C GLY A 166 -0.19 46.50 14.21
N LEU A 167 -0.53 45.98 13.03
CA LEU A 167 -1.57 46.55 12.18
C LEU A 167 -2.96 46.47 12.85
N ILE A 168 -3.26 45.36 13.52
CA ILE A 168 -4.51 45.19 14.29
C ILE A 168 -4.58 46.20 15.43
N ASP A 169 -3.47 46.42 16.15
CA ASP A 169 -3.42 47.35 17.27
C ASP A 169 -3.58 48.81 16.78
N GLN A 170 -2.92 49.19 15.67
CA GLN A 170 -3.14 50.48 15.01
C GLN A 170 -4.58 50.70 14.57
N LEU A 171 -5.22 49.67 13.99
CA LEU A 171 -6.62 49.75 13.59
C LEU A 171 -7.54 49.94 14.80
N ARG A 172 -7.27 49.23 15.90
CA ARG A 172 -8.02 49.37 17.15
C ARG A 172 -7.87 50.77 17.75
N GLU A 173 -6.67 51.34 17.73
CA GLU A 173 -6.40 52.71 18.18
C GLU A 173 -7.16 53.73 17.32
N LEU A 174 -7.11 53.59 16.00
CA LEU A 174 -7.85 54.46 15.09
C LEU A 174 -9.37 54.39 15.32
N ILE A 175 -9.91 53.20 15.54
CA ILE A 175 -11.33 53.02 15.87
C ILE A 175 -11.66 53.71 17.20
N ALA A 176 -10.81 53.57 18.21
CA ALA A 176 -10.98 54.22 19.50
C ALA A 176 -10.99 55.75 19.35
N ASP A 177 -10.02 56.30 18.61
CA ASP A 177 -9.95 57.73 18.31
C ASP A 177 -11.23 58.20 17.63
N ILE A 178 -11.64 57.57 16.51
CA ILE A 178 -12.88 57.91 15.80
C ILE A 178 -14.10 57.87 16.73
N SER A 179 -14.17 56.89 17.63
CA SER A 179 -15.25 56.77 18.60
C SER A 179 -15.28 57.93 19.60
N THR A 180 -14.12 58.52 19.96
CA THR A 180 -14.07 59.74 20.78
C THR A 180 -14.62 60.96 20.05
N TRP A 181 -14.42 61.06 18.72
CA TRP A 181 -14.98 62.15 17.90
C TRP A 181 -16.48 61.99 17.62
N GLN A 182 -17.01 60.77 17.73
CA GLN A 182 -18.42 60.45 17.50
C GLN A 182 -19.29 60.50 18.76
N SER A 183 -18.72 60.83 19.93
CA SER A 183 -19.54 61.08 21.13
C SER A 183 -20.45 62.30 20.88
N PRO A 184 -21.78 62.16 21.00
CA PRO A 184 -22.68 63.29 20.86
C PRO A 184 -22.31 64.35 21.91
N CYS A 185 -21.87 65.53 21.48
CA CYS A 185 -21.96 66.71 22.34
C CYS A 185 -23.44 66.89 22.67
N THR A 186 -23.84 66.45 23.87
CA THR A 186 -25.16 66.76 24.40
C THR A 186 -25.21 68.28 24.61
N ALA A 187 -25.99 68.95 23.77
CA ALA A 187 -26.33 70.36 23.90
C ALA A 187 -27.53 70.52 24.83
#